data_AF-A0A7T4R218-F1
#
_entry.id   AF-A0A7T4R218-F1
#
_cell.length_a   1.000
_cell.length_b   1.000
_cell.length_c   1.000
_cell.angle_alpha   90.00
_cell.angle_beta   90.00
_cell.angle_gamma   90.00
#
_symmetry.space_group_name_H-M   'P 1'
#
loop_
_entity.id
_entity.type
_entity.pdbx_description
1 polymer ?
#
loop_
_entity_poly.entity_id
_entity_poly.type
_entity_poly.pdbx_seq_one_letter_code
_entity_poly.pdbx_strand_id
1 'polypeptide(L)'
;MGQLECHVARNNPVWQRLQDGARVLAVFQEPDAYISPSWYKTKAETGRVVPTWNYLAVHAEGRARVIEDPNWLKHHLHRLTDQHESDMDAPWSVDDAPKEFIERLAQAIVGVEINIENLTGKLKASQNQPEKNRTGVKAGLEAEDGPHNRAMATLIS
;
A
#
# COMPACT_ATOMS: atom_id res chain seq x y z
N MET A 1 14.79 -2.85 12.52
CA MET A 1 13.88 -2.72 11.35
C MET A 1 12.83 -3.82 11.45
N GLY A 2 11.66 -3.63 10.84
CA GLY A 2 10.52 -4.55 10.94
C GLY A 2 10.54 -5.64 9.85
N GLN A 3 9.47 -6.42 9.82
CA GLN A 3 9.22 -7.47 8.83
C GLN A 3 7.87 -7.23 8.14
N LEU A 4 7.73 -7.68 6.90
CA LEU A 4 6.45 -7.78 6.21
C LEU A 4 6.07 -9.25 6.08
N GLU A 5 4.82 -9.58 6.37
CA GLU A 5 4.28 -10.93 6.21
C GLU A 5 3.12 -10.90 5.22
N CYS A 6 3.12 -11.83 4.27
CA CYS A 6 2.00 -12.07 3.38
C CYS A 6 1.90 -13.56 3.05
N HIS A 7 0.90 -13.92 2.25
CA HIS A 7 0.81 -15.25 1.68
C HIS A 7 0.38 -15.14 0.21
N VAL A 8 0.70 -16.16 -0.56
CA VAL A 8 0.25 -16.29 -1.95
C VAL A 8 -0.39 -17.65 -2.16
N ALA A 9 -1.25 -17.77 -3.16
CA ALA A 9 -1.78 -19.07 -3.56
C ALA A 9 -0.63 -20.01 -3.96
N ARG A 10 -0.71 -21.27 -3.55
CA ARG A 10 0.34 -22.28 -3.78
C ARG A 10 0.62 -22.52 -5.26
N ASN A 11 -0.39 -22.34 -6.12
CA ASN A 11 -0.25 -22.46 -7.58
C ASN A 11 0.34 -21.21 -8.26
N ASN A 12 0.54 -20.10 -7.53
CA ASN A 12 1.20 -18.92 -8.06
C ASN A 12 2.72 -19.16 -8.07
N PRO A 13 3.39 -19.15 -9.24
CA PRO A 13 4.82 -19.46 -9.32
C PRO A 13 5.74 -18.40 -8.69
N VAL A 14 5.21 -17.27 -8.22
CA VAL A 14 6.01 -16.19 -7.63
C VAL A 14 6.85 -16.67 -6.45
N TRP A 15 6.29 -17.49 -5.55
CA TRP A 15 7.00 -17.92 -4.34
C TRP A 15 8.19 -18.82 -4.65
N GLN A 16 8.17 -19.55 -5.77
CA GLN A 16 9.28 -20.38 -6.22
C GLN A 16 10.48 -19.51 -6.62
N ARG A 17 10.24 -18.27 -7.08
CA ARG A 17 11.29 -17.29 -7.39
C ARG A 17 11.85 -16.60 -6.14
N LEU A 18 11.22 -16.79 -4.98
CA LEU A 18 11.63 -16.21 -3.70
C LEU A 18 12.55 -17.13 -2.89
N GLN A 19 12.84 -18.34 -3.39
CA GLN A 19 13.73 -19.27 -2.74
C GLN A 19 15.16 -18.70 -2.61
N ASP A 20 15.95 -19.29 -1.71
CA ASP A 20 17.35 -18.92 -1.47
C ASP A 20 17.59 -17.46 -1.03
N GLY A 21 16.62 -16.85 -0.34
CA GLY A 21 16.79 -15.51 0.23
C GLY A 21 16.80 -14.39 -0.81
N ALA A 22 15.96 -14.55 -1.84
CA ALA A 22 15.84 -13.60 -2.94
C ALA A 22 15.61 -12.16 -2.44
N ARG A 23 16.27 -11.20 -3.10
CA ARG A 23 16.05 -9.78 -2.84
C ARG A 23 14.74 -9.35 -3.51
N VAL A 24 13.90 -8.68 -2.75
CA VAL A 24 12.58 -8.22 -3.18
C VAL A 24 12.37 -6.75 -2.87
N LEU A 25 11.43 -6.16 -3.59
CA LEU A 25 10.93 -4.81 -3.37
C LEU A 25 9.42 -4.89 -3.17
N ALA A 26 8.94 -4.54 -1.97
CA ALA A 26 7.53 -4.30 -1.71
C ALA A 26 7.24 -2.81 -1.90
N VAL A 27 6.24 -2.50 -2.74
CA VAL A 27 5.84 -1.13 -3.06
C VAL A 27 4.46 -0.86 -2.48
N PHE A 28 4.39 0.16 -1.61
CA PHE A 28 3.14 0.73 -1.11
C PHE A 28 2.98 2.09 -1.79
N GLN A 29 1.96 2.24 -2.63
CA GLN A 29 1.78 3.43 -3.46
C GLN A 29 0.33 3.87 -3.38
N GLU A 30 0.06 4.84 -2.52
CA GLU A 30 -1.18 5.62 -2.45
C GLU A 30 -1.04 6.63 -1.28
N PRO A 31 -1.74 7.78 -1.33
CA PRO A 31 -2.59 8.24 -2.43
C PRO A 31 -1.78 8.77 -3.63
N ASP A 32 -2.42 8.85 -4.80
CA ASP A 32 -1.96 9.57 -5.97
C ASP A 32 -3.09 10.40 -6.62
N ALA A 33 -2.74 11.44 -7.37
CA ALA A 33 -3.72 12.25 -8.10
C ALA A 33 -3.08 12.99 -9.28
N TYR A 34 -3.87 13.14 -10.35
CA TYR A 34 -3.55 14.06 -11.43
C TYR A 34 -3.74 15.50 -10.96
N ILE A 35 -2.78 16.36 -11.30
CA ILE A 35 -2.80 17.78 -10.97
C ILE A 35 -3.03 18.59 -12.25
N SER A 36 -4.23 19.16 -12.35
CA SER A 36 -4.60 20.01 -13.47
C SER A 36 -3.90 21.37 -13.40
N PRO A 37 -3.26 21.82 -14.49
CA PRO A 37 -2.70 23.17 -14.57
C PRO A 37 -3.73 24.27 -14.39
N SER A 38 -5.02 23.96 -14.61
CA SER A 38 -6.12 24.89 -14.43
C SER A 38 -6.33 25.31 -12.97
N TRP A 39 -5.77 24.57 -12.00
CA TRP A 39 -5.81 24.92 -10.59
C TRP A 39 -4.70 25.90 -10.18
N TYR A 40 -3.69 26.11 -11.02
CA TYR A 40 -2.61 27.03 -10.72
C TYR A 40 -3.03 28.48 -11.00
N LYS A 41 -3.02 29.32 -9.96
CA LYS A 41 -3.28 30.76 -10.10
C LYS A 41 -2.26 31.46 -11.02
N THR A 42 -1.01 30.99 -11.05
CA THR A 42 0.02 31.51 -11.98
C THR A 42 -0.27 31.25 -13.46
N LYS A 43 -1.24 30.37 -13.80
CA LYS A 43 -1.63 30.11 -15.19
C LYS A 43 -2.09 31.40 -15.87
N ALA A 44 -2.93 32.19 -15.22
CA ALA A 44 -3.43 33.46 -15.74
C ALA A 44 -2.33 34.54 -15.83
N GLU A 45 -1.30 34.45 -14.97
CA GLU A 45 -0.23 35.44 -14.90
C GLU A 45 0.86 35.22 -15.95
N THR A 46 1.22 33.95 -16.20
CA THR A 46 2.42 33.62 -16.99
C THR A 46 2.17 32.61 -18.11
N GLY A 47 1.09 31.83 -18.04
CA GLY A 47 0.82 30.68 -18.92
C GLY A 47 1.83 29.53 -18.82
N ARG A 48 2.91 29.67 -18.04
CA ARG A 48 4.02 28.71 -17.96
C ARG A 48 3.76 27.66 -16.89
N VAL A 49 2.76 26.83 -17.14
CA VAL A 49 2.35 25.72 -16.27
C VAL A 49 2.18 24.42 -17.05
N VAL A 50 2.43 23.29 -16.39
CA VAL A 50 2.35 21.95 -16.99
C VAL A 50 1.60 20.99 -16.08
N PRO A 51 0.91 19.98 -16.64
CA PRO A 51 0.22 18.99 -15.83
C PRO A 51 1.23 18.09 -15.12
N THR A 52 0.83 17.49 -14.00
CA THR A 52 1.69 16.54 -13.30
C THR A 52 0.88 15.54 -12.49
N TRP A 53 1.58 14.57 -11.91
CA TRP A 53 1.02 13.64 -10.92
C TRP A 53 1.68 13.89 -9.57
N ASN A 54 0.86 14.02 -8.54
CA ASN A 54 1.26 13.94 -7.15
C ASN A 54 1.04 12.52 -6.65
N TYR A 55 1.93 12.04 -5.78
CA TYR A 55 1.87 10.69 -5.24
C TYR A 55 2.69 10.57 -3.95
N LEU A 56 2.29 9.61 -3.13
CA LEU A 56 3.06 9.07 -2.01
C LEU A 56 3.42 7.62 -2.35
N ALA A 57 4.69 7.26 -2.13
CA ALA A 57 5.14 5.87 -2.23
C ALA A 57 6.14 5.54 -1.13
N VAL A 58 6.07 4.31 -0.63
CA VAL A 58 7.06 3.70 0.26
C VAL A 58 7.54 2.40 -0.38
N HIS A 59 8.86 2.30 -0.53
CA HIS A 59 9.56 1.15 -1.06
C HIS A 59 10.28 0.45 0.09
N ALA A 60 9.91 -0.81 0.35
CA ALA A 60 10.58 -1.67 1.31
C ALA A 60 11.40 -2.71 0.57
N GLU A 61 12.72 -2.58 0.63
CA GLU A 61 13.65 -3.55 0.07
C GLU A 61 14.12 -4.50 1.16
N GLY A 62 14.23 -5.78 0.82
CA GLY A 62 14.62 -6.80 1.78
C GLY A 62 14.83 -8.17 1.16
N ARG A 63 14.94 -9.17 2.02
CA ARG A 63 15.07 -10.58 1.62
C ARG A 63 13.84 -11.36 2.00
N ALA A 64 13.31 -12.10 1.03
CA ALA A 64 12.16 -12.95 1.24
C ALA A 64 12.55 -14.32 1.79
N ARG A 65 11.69 -14.88 2.63
CA ARG A 65 11.72 -16.25 3.12
C ARG A 65 10.38 -16.89 2.82
N VAL A 66 10.41 -18.04 2.15
CA VAL A 66 9.23 -18.87 1.90
C VAL A 66 8.94 -19.69 3.16
N ILE A 67 7.67 -19.74 3.56
CA ILE A 67 7.23 -20.44 4.77
C ILE A 67 6.08 -21.36 4.42
N GLU A 68 6.27 -22.66 4.64
CA GLU A 68 5.26 -23.69 4.42
C GLU A 68 4.76 -24.32 5.73
N ASP A 69 5.27 -23.86 6.87
CA ASP A 69 4.87 -24.33 8.20
C ASP A 69 3.38 -24.03 8.45
N PRO A 70 2.53 -25.05 8.64
CA PRO A 70 1.10 -24.87 8.90
C PRO A 70 0.82 -24.05 10.17
N ASN A 71 1.68 -24.15 11.20
CA ASN A 71 1.48 -23.39 12.42
C ASN A 71 1.73 -21.90 12.17
N TRP A 72 2.81 -21.56 11.47
CA TRP A 72 3.07 -20.18 11.08
C TRP A 72 1.92 -19.63 10.24
N LEU A 73 1.44 -20.39 9.24
CA LEU A 73 0.32 -20.00 8.39
C LEU A 73 -0.95 -19.75 9.19
N LYS A 74 -1.29 -20.63 10.15
CA LYS A 74 -2.45 -20.43 11.02
C LYS A 74 -2.31 -19.12 11.81
N HIS A 75 -1.17 -18.88 12.47
CA HIS A 75 -0.95 -17.64 13.22
C HIS A 75 -1.02 -16.40 12.34
N HIS A 76 -0.42 -16.44 11.13
CA HIS A 76 -0.51 -15.35 10.15
C HIS A 76 -1.96 -15.05 9.77
N LEU A 77 -2.76 -16.08 9.50
CA LEU A 77 -4.18 -15.92 9.17
C LEU A 77 -4.99 -15.31 10.31
N HIS A 78 -4.77 -15.74 11.56
CA HIS A 78 -5.42 -15.12 12.72
C HIS A 78 -5.03 -13.65 12.82
N ARG A 79 -3.74 -13.32 12.82
CA ARG A 79 -3.26 -11.96 13.00
C ARG A 79 -3.77 -11.01 11.90
N LEU A 80 -3.81 -11.48 10.65
CA LEU A 80 -4.34 -10.70 9.53
C LEU A 80 -5.86 -10.53 9.63
N THR A 81 -6.59 -11.58 10.02
CA THR A 81 -8.05 -11.53 10.23
C THR A 81 -8.39 -10.55 11.35
N ASP A 82 -7.75 -10.70 12.51
CA ASP A 82 -7.95 -9.82 13.68
C ASP A 82 -7.70 -8.35 13.33
N GLN A 83 -6.67 -8.07 12.52
CA GLN A 83 -6.36 -6.73 12.05
C GLN A 83 -7.46 -6.12 11.16
N HIS A 84 -8.12 -6.93 10.32
CA HIS A 84 -9.15 -6.46 9.40
C HIS A 84 -10.56 -6.46 10.00
N GLU A 85 -10.81 -7.32 10.99
CA GLU A 85 -12.11 -7.48 11.64
C GLU A 85 -12.23 -6.61 12.91
N SER A 86 -11.16 -5.96 13.38
CA SER A 86 -11.13 -5.24 14.66
C SER A 86 -12.21 -4.18 14.84
N ASP A 87 -12.65 -3.57 13.73
CA ASP A 87 -13.61 -2.46 13.71
C ASP A 87 -15.04 -2.93 13.36
N MET A 88 -15.26 -4.24 13.18
CA MET A 88 -16.57 -4.80 12.85
C MET A 88 -17.43 -4.94 14.11
N ASP A 89 -18.72 -4.67 14.00
CA ASP A 89 -19.69 -4.83 15.10
C ASP A 89 -19.77 -6.29 15.61
N ALA A 90 -19.54 -7.25 14.71
CA ALA A 90 -19.50 -8.68 15.00
C ALA A 90 -18.30 -9.30 14.24
N PRO A 91 -17.09 -9.26 14.82
CA PRO A 91 -15.87 -9.70 14.14
C PRO A 91 -15.89 -11.21 13.90
N TRP A 92 -15.51 -11.61 12.68
CA TRP A 92 -15.31 -13.01 12.35
C TRP A 92 -13.91 -13.48 12.75
N SER A 93 -13.79 -14.65 13.37
CA SER A 93 -12.52 -15.30 13.69
C SER A 93 -12.26 -16.51 12.78
N VAL A 94 -10.99 -16.78 12.52
CA VAL A 94 -10.56 -18.00 11.82
C VAL A 94 -11.08 -19.27 12.53
N ASP A 95 -11.21 -19.25 13.85
CA ASP A 95 -11.73 -20.40 14.63
C ASP A 95 -13.27 -20.53 14.57
N ASP A 96 -14.00 -19.57 13.97
CA ASP A 96 -15.44 -19.70 13.71
C ASP A 96 -15.74 -20.67 12.55
N ALA A 97 -14.74 -20.94 11.70
CA ALA A 97 -14.84 -21.94 10.65
C ALA A 97 -14.46 -23.35 11.16
N PRO A 98 -15.03 -24.42 10.58
CA PRO A 98 -14.64 -25.78 10.92
C PRO A 98 -13.13 -26.01 10.73
N LYS A 99 -12.49 -26.62 11.73
CA LYS A 99 -11.03 -26.84 11.74
C LYS A 99 -10.50 -27.51 10.47
N GLU A 100 -11.15 -28.58 10.02
CA GLU A 100 -10.77 -29.31 8.79
C GLU A 100 -10.84 -28.42 7.53
N PHE A 101 -11.77 -27.46 7.52
CA PHE A 101 -11.91 -26.53 6.41
C PHE A 101 -10.73 -25.55 6.36
N ILE A 102 -10.34 -24.98 7.50
CA ILE A 102 -9.18 -24.08 7.60
C ILE A 102 -7.88 -24.81 7.30
N GLU A 103 -7.68 -26.01 7.84
CA GLU A 103 -6.47 -26.81 7.57
C GLU A 103 -6.30 -27.09 6.08
N ARG A 104 -7.40 -27.41 5.37
CA ARG A 104 -7.38 -27.61 3.92
C ARG A 104 -7.06 -26.32 3.16
N LEU A 105 -7.61 -25.18 3.55
CA LEU A 105 -7.32 -23.89 2.90
C LEU A 105 -5.88 -23.41 3.17
N ALA A 106 -5.35 -23.66 4.38
CA ALA A 106 -3.97 -23.35 4.70
C ALA A 106 -2.98 -24.11 3.80
N GLN A 107 -3.30 -25.34 3.40
CA GLN A 107 -2.51 -26.09 2.42
C GLN A 107 -2.52 -25.47 1.01
N ALA A 108 -3.54 -24.66 0.67
CA ALA A 108 -3.65 -24.00 -0.63
C ALA A 108 -2.83 -22.70 -0.74
N ILE A 109 -2.17 -22.29 0.34
CA ILE A 109 -1.34 -21.07 0.37
C ILE A 109 0.10 -21.37 0.79
N VAL A 110 0.98 -20.41 0.53
CA VAL A 110 2.38 -20.39 0.92
C VAL A 110 2.67 -19.03 1.57
N GLY A 111 3.27 -19.05 2.75
CA GLY A 111 3.66 -17.88 3.49
C GLY A 111 4.91 -17.25 2.91
N VAL A 112 5.00 -15.92 2.99
CA VAL A 112 6.16 -15.14 2.59
C VAL A 112 6.42 -14.12 3.68
N GLU A 113 7.65 -14.13 4.18
CA GLU A 113 8.15 -13.13 5.13
C GLU A 113 9.27 -12.34 4.45
N ILE A 114 9.26 -11.02 4.56
CA ILE A 114 10.29 -10.14 4.03
C ILE A 114 10.96 -9.44 5.20
N ASN A 115 12.22 -9.76 5.44
CA ASN A 115 13.05 -9.02 6.38
C ASN A 115 13.50 -7.71 5.71
N ILE A 116 13.04 -6.57 6.24
CA ILE A 116 13.29 -5.26 5.63
C ILE A 116 14.73 -4.83 5.91
N GLU A 117 15.49 -4.55 4.85
CA GLU A 117 16.86 -4.07 4.89
C GLU A 117 16.94 -2.55 4.61
N ASN A 118 16.04 -2.01 3.77
CA ASN A 118 16.00 -0.60 3.44
C ASN A 118 14.56 -0.10 3.22
N LEU A 119 14.31 1.15 3.63
CA LEU A 119 13.03 1.85 3.42
C LEU A 119 13.28 3.17 2.71
N THR A 120 12.63 3.37 1.57
CA THR A 120 12.68 4.62 0.80
C THR A 120 11.28 5.20 0.66
N GLY A 121 11.07 6.41 1.18
CA GLY A 121 9.83 7.16 1.00
C GLY A 121 9.96 8.21 -0.10
N LYS A 122 8.91 8.39 -0.91
CA LYS A 122 8.80 9.48 -1.89
C LYS A 122 7.46 10.17 -1.76
N LEU A 123 7.52 11.49 -1.52
CA LEU A 123 6.35 12.37 -1.56
C LEU A 123 6.55 13.43 -2.64
N LYS A 124 5.63 13.47 -3.60
CA LYS A 124 5.48 14.56 -4.55
C LYS A 124 4.07 15.13 -4.38
N ALA A 125 3.99 16.31 -3.78
CA ALA A 125 2.77 16.96 -3.33
C ALA A 125 2.79 18.46 -3.71
N SER A 126 3.27 18.76 -4.92
CA SER A 126 3.41 20.15 -5.44
C SER A 126 4.24 21.10 -4.55
N GLN A 127 5.14 20.59 -3.69
CA GLN A 127 5.92 21.38 -2.75
C GLN A 127 6.90 22.38 -3.40
N ASN A 128 7.16 22.24 -4.70
CA ASN A 128 7.98 23.15 -5.50
C ASN A 128 7.20 24.36 -6.05
N GLN A 129 5.88 24.40 -5.89
CA GLN A 129 5.02 25.48 -6.36
C GLN A 129 4.87 26.59 -5.30
N PRO A 130 4.62 27.84 -5.70
CA PRO A 130 4.28 28.90 -4.74
C PRO A 130 2.96 28.58 -4.02
N GLU A 131 2.79 29.12 -2.81
CA GLU A 131 1.63 28.90 -1.93
C GLU A 131 0.28 29.08 -2.63
N LYS A 132 0.16 30.12 -3.47
CA LYS A 132 -1.07 30.42 -4.21
C LYS A 132 -1.48 29.31 -5.19
N ASN A 133 -0.51 28.57 -5.75
CA ASN A 133 -0.75 27.41 -6.61
C ASN A 133 -1.10 26.19 -5.76
N ARG A 134 -0.39 25.96 -4.64
CA ARG A 134 -0.68 24.85 -3.72
C ARG A 134 -2.11 24.94 -3.17
N THR A 135 -2.54 26.14 -2.77
CA THR A 135 -3.92 26.41 -2.35
C THR A 135 -4.93 26.06 -3.43
N GLY A 136 -4.65 26.43 -4.69
CA GLY A 136 -5.53 26.11 -5.81
C GLY A 136 -5.60 24.62 -6.11
N VAL A 137 -4.45 23.92 -6.06
CA VAL A 137 -4.39 22.45 -6.21
C VAL A 137 -5.20 21.77 -5.12
N LYS A 138 -5.01 22.16 -3.85
CA LYS A 138 -5.75 21.60 -2.72
C LYS A 138 -7.26 21.74 -2.90
N ALA A 139 -7.72 22.95 -3.23
CA ALA A 139 -9.13 23.21 -3.50
C ALA A 139 -9.67 22.41 -4.70
N GLY A 140 -8.86 22.26 -5.76
CA GLY A 140 -9.21 21.45 -6.93
C GLY A 140 -9.39 19.97 -6.58
N LEU A 141 -8.46 19.40 -5.80
CA LEU A 141 -8.53 18.02 -5.32
C LEU A 141 -9.70 17.79 -4.35
N GLU A 142 -10.02 18.76 -3.48
CA GLU A 142 -11.17 18.68 -2.57
C GLU A 142 -12.52 18.78 -3.29
N ALA A 143 -12.56 19.49 -4.42
CA ALA A 143 -13.77 19.67 -5.23
C ALA A 143 -14.05 18.52 -6.20
N GLU A 144 -13.03 17.78 -6.63
CA GLU A 144 -13.21 16.59 -7.46
C GLU A 144 -13.57 15.36 -6.61
N ASP A 145 -14.62 14.63 -7.02
CA ASP A 145 -15.04 13.42 -6.33
C ASP A 145 -14.02 12.29 -6.52
N GLY A 146 -13.43 11.84 -5.41
CA GLY A 146 -12.58 10.65 -5.38
C GLY A 146 -11.87 10.48 -4.04
N PRO A 147 -11.82 9.27 -3.46
CA PRO A 147 -11.11 9.04 -2.21
C PRO A 147 -9.61 9.37 -2.31
N HIS A 148 -8.98 9.10 -3.47
CA HIS A 148 -7.57 9.39 -3.70
C HIS A 148 -7.28 10.90 -3.77
N ASN A 149 -8.15 11.67 -4.40
CA ASN A 149 -8.03 13.13 -4.49
C ASN A 149 -8.09 13.77 -3.09
N ARG A 150 -9.08 13.38 -2.27
CA ARG A 150 -9.20 13.86 -0.89
C ARG A 150 -8.00 13.47 -0.04
N ALA A 151 -7.54 12.22 -0.14
CA ALA A 151 -6.36 11.78 0.57
C ALA A 151 -5.11 12.58 0.14
N MET A 152 -4.93 12.82 -1.16
CA MET A 152 -3.83 13.64 -1.68
C MET A 152 -3.91 15.10 -1.21
N ALA A 153 -5.12 15.69 -1.13
CA ALA A 153 -5.32 17.05 -0.65
C ALA A 153 -4.81 17.26 0.78
N THR A 154 -4.89 16.23 1.64
CA THR A 154 -4.35 16.31 3.01
C THR A 154 -2.82 16.39 3.06
N LEU A 155 -2.13 15.94 2.01
CA LEU A 155 -0.67 15.96 1.89
C LEU A 155 -0.15 17.27 1.26
N ILE A 156 -1.03 18.11 0.70
CA ILE A 156 -0.68 19.44 0.21
C ILE A 156 -0.59 20.39 1.41
N SER A 157 0.64 20.72 1.82
CA SER A 157 0.91 21.81 2.77
C SER A 157 0.83 23.18 2.13
#